data_AF-A0A0U3E4L8-F1
#
_entry.id   AF-A0A0U3E4L8-F1
#
_cell.length_a   1.000
_cell.length_b   1.000
_cell.length_c   1.000
_cell.angle_alpha   90.00
_cell.angle_beta   90.00
_cell.angle_gamma   90.00
#
_symmetry.space_group_name_H-M   'P 1'
#
loop_
_entity.id
_entity.type
_entity.pdbx_description
1 polymer ?
#
loop_
_entity_poly.entity_id
_entity_poly.type
_entity_poly.pdbx_seq_one_letter_code
_entity_poly.pdbx_strand_id
1 'polypeptide(L)'
;MFCPKCGEEIKDGSKFCKHCGSEIKKNNNANSTTTTVTKQPNNDDRNKKIIIGVLVAAIVILAVVFVGFGTGLFNGDSGNANANAQPQQSNVQNSKSVSMNSFPVSEAPALAQAIKNSGGNFPVSFQSLSLSKAQCLYVLSKSITSIANGHPDATISIGQYSYAPHPSGNDNSQTIARENYVDMCKRFSSWMESNNAAPNYVGVFTGGVPDISPTKMLDICVSILIDYGNTHNLPASVKL
;
A
#
# COMPACT_ATOMS: atom_id res chain seq x y z
N MET A 1 27.86 -3.67 -24.25
CA MET A 1 26.67 -4.56 -24.34
C MET A 1 25.42 -3.77 -23.96
N PHE A 2 24.21 -4.19 -24.35
CA PHE A 2 22.97 -3.52 -23.92
C PHE A 2 22.37 -4.15 -22.66
N CYS A 3 21.67 -3.36 -21.86
CA CYS A 3 21.00 -3.85 -20.66
C CYS A 3 19.71 -4.61 -21.02
N PRO A 4 19.55 -5.89 -20.65
CA PRO A 4 18.35 -6.68 -20.97
C PRO A 4 17.08 -6.22 -20.22
N LYS A 5 17.21 -5.26 -19.28
CA LYS A 5 16.11 -4.75 -18.44
C LYS A 5 15.63 -3.34 -18.84
N CYS A 6 16.41 -2.58 -19.61
CA CYS A 6 16.03 -1.24 -20.07
C CYS A 6 16.51 -0.84 -21.48
N GLY A 7 17.22 -1.71 -22.20
CA GLY A 7 17.73 -1.45 -23.55
C GLY A 7 18.98 -0.57 -23.64
N GLU A 8 19.32 0.18 -22.58
CA GLU A 8 20.39 1.18 -22.57
C GLU A 8 21.82 0.58 -22.63
N GLU A 9 22.79 1.31 -23.18
CA GLU A 9 24.16 0.81 -23.35
C GLU A 9 24.98 0.79 -22.03
N ILE A 10 25.61 -0.35 -21.76
CA ILE A 10 26.44 -0.60 -20.58
C ILE A 10 27.80 -1.20 -20.94
N LYS A 11 28.83 -0.86 -20.16
CA LYS A 11 30.18 -1.39 -20.35
C LYS A 11 30.22 -2.90 -20.11
N ASP A 12 30.91 -3.62 -20.97
CA ASP A 12 31.12 -5.06 -20.82
C ASP A 12 31.84 -5.36 -19.50
N GLY A 13 31.24 -6.21 -18.67
CA GLY A 13 31.74 -6.49 -17.31
C GLY A 13 31.08 -5.69 -16.19
N SER A 14 30.21 -4.72 -16.49
CA SER A 14 29.35 -4.10 -15.47
C SER A 14 28.50 -5.15 -14.74
N LYS A 15 28.62 -5.23 -13.40
CA LYS A 15 27.78 -6.11 -12.56
C LYS A 15 26.33 -5.63 -12.46
N PHE A 16 26.10 -4.33 -12.59
CA PHE A 16 24.78 -3.68 -12.52
C PHE A 16 24.65 -2.63 -13.63
N CYS A 17 23.44 -2.40 -14.12
CA CYS A 17 23.17 -1.34 -15.09
C CYS A 17 23.22 0.04 -14.42
N LYS A 18 24.10 0.93 -14.90
CA LYS A 18 24.25 2.31 -14.41
C LYS A 18 23.01 3.20 -14.61
N HIS A 19 22.04 2.78 -15.42
CA HIS A 19 20.82 3.55 -15.75
C HIS A 19 19.55 3.07 -15.05
N CYS A 20 19.42 1.77 -14.75
CA CYS A 20 18.20 1.20 -14.13
C CYS A 20 18.46 0.29 -12.92
N GLY A 21 19.72 0.15 -12.48
CA GLY A 21 20.11 -0.60 -11.29
C GLY A 21 20.05 -2.14 -11.40
N SER A 22 19.55 -2.71 -12.50
CA SER A 22 19.42 -4.17 -12.63
C SER A 22 20.77 -4.89 -12.65
N GLU A 23 20.89 -6.00 -11.91
CA GLU A 23 22.04 -6.91 -11.98
C GLU A 23 22.19 -7.54 -13.37
N ILE A 24 23.43 -7.70 -13.83
CA ILE A 24 23.76 -8.23 -15.16
C ILE A 24 24.48 -9.57 -15.01
N LYS A 25 23.73 -10.66 -15.17
CA LYS A 25 24.25 -12.03 -15.08
C LYS A 25 24.92 -12.43 -16.39
N LYS A 26 26.25 -12.56 -16.38
CA LYS A 26 27.01 -13.09 -17.52
C LYS A 26 26.89 -14.61 -17.58
N ASN A 27 26.07 -15.10 -18.52
CA ASN A 27 25.95 -16.53 -18.81
C ASN A 27 27.16 -17.04 -19.62
N ASN A 28 28.31 -17.21 -18.96
CA ASN A 28 29.49 -17.82 -19.54
C ASN A 28 29.30 -19.34 -19.65
N ASN A 29 28.69 -19.82 -20.74
CA ASN A 29 28.68 -21.24 -21.09
C ASN A 29 30.07 -21.69 -21.59
N ALA A 30 30.97 -21.96 -20.65
CA ALA A 30 32.25 -22.62 -20.88
C ALA A 30 32.45 -23.70 -19.81
N ASN A 31 32.57 -24.96 -20.23
CA ASN A 31 32.64 -26.12 -19.35
C ASN A 31 34.02 -26.23 -18.68
N SER A 32 34.08 -26.45 -17.36
CA SER A 32 35.29 -26.85 -16.63
C SER A 32 34.92 -27.46 -15.28
N THR A 33 35.59 -28.54 -14.91
CA THR A 33 35.15 -29.48 -13.87
C THR A 33 36.30 -29.82 -12.91
N THR A 34 35.96 -30.05 -11.63
CA THR A 34 36.76 -30.76 -10.61
C THR A 34 37.96 -30.01 -9.98
N THR A 35 38.43 -30.21 -8.73
CA THR A 35 37.97 -30.74 -7.40
C THR A 35 39.21 -30.55 -6.47
N THR A 36 39.22 -30.34 -5.13
CA THR A 36 38.27 -30.53 -4.00
C THR A 36 38.02 -29.19 -3.25
N VAL A 37 37.92 -28.95 -1.92
CA VAL A 37 38.16 -29.70 -0.65
C VAL A 37 37.01 -29.53 0.36
N THR A 38 36.16 -30.55 0.44
CA THR A 38 35.74 -31.26 1.67
C THR A 38 35.44 -30.47 2.96
N LYS A 39 34.15 -30.23 3.25
CA LYS A 39 33.42 -31.05 4.25
C LYS A 39 31.89 -30.84 4.20
N GLN A 40 31.19 -31.94 3.89
CA GLN A 40 29.77 -32.14 4.17
C GLN A 40 29.65 -33.42 5.02
N PRO A 41 28.88 -33.43 6.12
CA PRO A 41 28.38 -34.66 6.73
C PRO A 41 27.03 -35.08 6.11
N ASN A 42 26.77 -36.40 6.16
CA ASN A 42 25.75 -37.12 5.39
C ASN A 42 24.28 -36.86 5.83
N ASN A 43 23.36 -37.28 4.95
CA ASN A 43 21.93 -37.44 5.16
C ASN A 43 21.58 -38.43 6.28
N ASP A 44 20.35 -38.36 6.83
CA ASP A 44 19.60 -39.53 7.33
C ASP A 44 18.09 -39.31 7.12
N ASP A 45 17.48 -40.09 6.22
CA ASP A 45 16.04 -40.09 5.96
C ASP A 45 15.31 -41.06 6.90
N ARG A 46 14.50 -40.58 7.87
CA ARG A 46 13.60 -41.48 8.62
C ARG A 46 12.33 -40.85 9.25
N ASN A 47 11.22 -41.03 8.52
CA ASN A 47 9.96 -41.64 9.00
C ASN A 47 9.03 -40.93 10.03
N LYS A 48 7.88 -40.46 9.52
CA LYS A 48 6.50 -40.46 10.11
C LYS A 48 6.18 -39.92 11.53
N LYS A 49 5.38 -38.84 11.49
CA LYS A 49 4.06 -38.62 12.15
C LYS A 49 3.96 -38.45 13.68
N ILE A 50 2.86 -37.77 14.08
CA ILE A 50 2.42 -37.41 15.45
C ILE A 50 3.33 -36.28 16.00
N ILE A 51 2.83 -35.14 16.49
CA ILE A 51 1.62 -34.88 17.30
C ILE A 51 0.59 -33.99 16.57
N ILE A 52 -0.51 -34.59 16.11
CA ILE A 52 -1.77 -33.89 15.85
C ILE A 52 -2.68 -34.22 17.04
N GLY A 53 -2.68 -33.37 18.07
CA GLY A 53 -3.43 -33.59 19.31
C GLY A 53 -3.82 -32.32 20.06
N VAL A 54 -2.98 -31.28 20.01
CA VAL A 54 -3.23 -30.00 20.72
C VAL A 54 -4.39 -29.21 20.10
N LEU A 55 -4.51 -29.20 18.76
CA LEU A 55 -5.54 -28.42 18.05
C LEU A 55 -6.98 -28.90 18.32
N VAL A 56 -7.21 -30.20 18.49
CA VAL A 56 -8.56 -30.74 18.70
C VAL A 56 -9.06 -30.43 20.12
N ALA A 57 -8.19 -30.56 21.13
CA ALA A 57 -8.54 -30.27 22.52
C ALA A 57 -8.96 -28.79 22.73
N ALA A 58 -8.24 -27.85 22.09
CA ALA A 58 -8.57 -26.43 22.17
C ALA A 58 -9.96 -26.09 21.60
N ILE A 59 -10.35 -26.73 20.49
CA ILE A 59 -11.65 -26.51 19.83
C ILE A 59 -12.80 -27.04 20.70
N VAL A 60 -12.64 -28.20 21.33
CA VAL A 60 -13.67 -28.79 22.22
C VAL A 60 -13.90 -27.90 23.45
N ILE A 61 -12.83 -27.35 24.05
CA ILE A 61 -12.95 -26.45 25.21
C ILE A 61 -13.73 -25.18 24.84
N LEU A 62 -13.45 -24.56 23.69
CA LEU A 62 -14.19 -23.39 23.21
C LEU A 62 -15.68 -23.70 22.95
N ALA A 63 -16.01 -24.86 22.40
CA ALA A 63 -17.40 -25.27 22.17
C ALA A 63 -18.19 -25.43 23.48
N VAL A 64 -17.60 -26.03 24.52
CA VAL A 64 -18.26 -26.23 25.82
C VAL A 64 -18.57 -24.89 26.52
N VAL A 65 -17.67 -23.90 26.42
CA VAL A 65 -17.90 -22.57 27.02
C VAL A 65 -19.10 -21.85 26.39
N PHE A 66 -19.32 -21.99 25.07
CA PHE A 66 -20.47 -21.37 24.39
C PHE A 66 -21.82 -22.08 24.63
N VAL A 67 -21.81 -23.36 25.02
CA VAL A 67 -23.04 -24.09 25.39
C VAL A 67 -23.42 -23.86 26.87
N GLY A 68 -22.49 -23.41 27.71
CA GLY A 68 -22.70 -23.22 29.15
C GLY A 68 -23.36 -21.90 29.60
N PHE A 69 -23.50 -20.90 28.71
CA PHE A 69 -23.98 -19.55 29.07
C PHE A 69 -25.20 -19.10 28.23
N GLY A 70 -26.20 -19.98 28.11
CA GLY A 70 -27.37 -19.79 27.22
C GLY A 70 -28.77 -19.79 27.87
N THR A 71 -28.90 -19.90 29.19
CA THR A 71 -30.21 -20.00 29.88
C THR A 71 -30.65 -18.68 30.52
N GLY A 72 -30.97 -17.69 29.68
CA GLY A 72 -31.62 -16.44 30.07
C GLY A 72 -33.09 -16.42 29.65
N LEU A 73 -34.01 -16.49 30.62
CA LEU A 73 -35.46 -16.45 30.36
C LEU A 73 -35.92 -15.00 30.09
N PHE A 74 -36.59 -14.78 28.96
CA PHE A 74 -37.32 -13.54 28.67
C PHE A 74 -38.76 -13.89 28.28
N ASN A 75 -39.73 -13.26 28.95
CA ASN A 75 -41.14 -13.67 28.92
C ASN A 75 -42.05 -12.44 29.03
N GLY A 76 -43.05 -12.33 28.14
CA GLY A 76 -43.89 -11.13 27.98
C GLY A 76 -43.32 -10.13 26.95
N ASP A 77 -44.12 -9.35 26.22
CA ASP A 77 -45.59 -9.21 26.26
C ASP A 77 -46.18 -8.94 24.84
N SER A 78 -47.48 -9.18 24.68
CA SER A 78 -48.20 -9.10 23.39
C SER A 78 -48.66 -7.67 23.06
N GLY A 79 -47.75 -6.86 22.53
CA GLY A 79 -48.00 -5.46 22.16
C GLY A 79 -48.67 -5.26 20.78
N ASN A 80 -49.90 -4.77 20.81
CA ASN A 80 -50.78 -4.36 19.70
C ASN A 80 -50.10 -3.74 18.45
N ALA A 81 -50.67 -4.01 17.27
CA ALA A 81 -50.18 -3.49 15.99
C ALA A 81 -50.52 -2.01 15.77
N ASN A 82 -49.62 -1.28 15.09
CA ASN A 82 -50.00 -0.11 14.30
C ASN A 82 -49.14 -0.07 13.02
N ALA A 83 -49.80 0.02 11.87
CA ALA A 83 -49.13 0.14 10.58
C ALA A 83 -49.03 1.61 10.19
N ASN A 84 -47.82 2.17 10.24
CA ASN A 84 -47.54 3.42 9.54
C ASN A 84 -46.19 3.32 8.82
N ALA A 85 -46.24 3.13 7.50
CA ALA A 85 -45.07 2.95 6.67
C ALA A 85 -44.47 4.31 6.30
N GLN A 86 -43.43 4.74 7.00
CA GLN A 86 -42.63 5.89 6.62
C GLN A 86 -41.21 5.41 6.27
N PRO A 87 -40.83 5.34 4.98
CA PRO A 87 -39.47 4.95 4.60
C PRO A 87 -38.50 6.06 5.04
N GLN A 88 -37.87 5.85 6.19
CA GLN A 88 -36.88 6.76 6.75
C GLN A 88 -35.75 6.92 5.74
N GLN A 89 -35.48 8.16 5.32
CA GLN A 89 -34.51 8.44 4.27
C GLN A 89 -33.10 8.07 4.73
N SER A 90 -32.65 6.88 4.32
CA SER A 90 -31.24 6.55 4.26
C SER A 90 -30.55 7.62 3.42
N ASN A 91 -29.70 8.43 4.05
CA ASN A 91 -28.78 9.31 3.34
C ASN A 91 -27.69 8.42 2.71
N VAL A 92 -28.04 7.76 1.62
CA VAL A 92 -27.11 7.01 0.79
C VAL A 92 -26.21 8.04 0.10
N GLN A 93 -25.13 8.41 0.79
CA GLN A 93 -24.02 9.11 0.16
C GLN A 93 -23.63 8.29 -1.06
N ASN A 94 -23.72 8.91 -2.24
CA ASN A 94 -23.52 8.27 -3.53
C ASN A 94 -22.03 8.00 -3.77
N SER A 95 -21.47 7.04 -3.02
CA SER A 95 -20.09 6.60 -3.16
C SER A 95 -19.89 6.04 -4.57
N LYS A 96 -18.98 6.68 -5.32
CA LYS A 96 -18.71 6.25 -6.69
C LYS A 96 -17.99 4.90 -6.60
N SER A 97 -18.54 3.88 -7.27
CA SER A 97 -17.97 2.52 -7.29
C SER A 97 -16.49 2.53 -7.64
N VAL A 98 -15.66 2.04 -6.73
CA VAL A 98 -14.19 1.99 -6.89
C VAL A 98 -13.78 0.69 -7.57
N SER A 99 -12.87 0.78 -8.55
CA SER A 99 -12.31 -0.40 -9.23
C SER A 99 -10.84 -0.18 -9.58
N MET A 100 -10.13 -1.29 -9.87
CA MET A 100 -8.72 -1.25 -10.26
C MET A 100 -8.40 -0.32 -11.44
N ASN A 101 -9.35 -0.12 -12.37
CA ASN A 101 -9.17 0.73 -13.54
C ASN A 101 -9.82 2.12 -13.40
N SER A 102 -10.59 2.35 -12.34
CA SER A 102 -11.30 3.61 -12.09
C SER A 102 -11.54 3.79 -10.59
N PHE A 103 -10.58 4.46 -9.95
CA PHE A 103 -10.69 5.08 -8.63
C PHE A 103 -11.10 6.55 -8.80
N PRO A 104 -12.25 7.00 -8.27
CA PRO A 104 -12.66 8.41 -8.31
C PRO A 104 -11.83 9.25 -7.32
N VAL A 105 -11.30 10.39 -7.76
CA VAL A 105 -10.49 11.29 -6.93
C VAL A 105 -11.28 11.81 -5.70
N SER A 106 -12.62 11.89 -5.81
CA SER A 106 -13.52 12.19 -4.69
C SER A 106 -13.46 11.18 -3.52
N GLU A 107 -13.06 9.93 -3.77
CA GLU A 107 -12.93 8.88 -2.74
C GLU A 107 -11.55 8.92 -2.02
N ALA A 108 -10.62 9.75 -2.49
CA ALA A 108 -9.25 9.80 -1.96
C ALA A 108 -9.15 10.19 -0.46
N PRO A 109 -9.98 11.11 0.10
CA PRO A 109 -10.02 11.36 1.54
C PRO A 109 -10.48 10.16 2.37
N ALA A 110 -11.46 9.39 1.85
CA ALA A 110 -11.95 8.19 2.52
C ALA A 110 -10.88 7.07 2.52
N LEU A 111 -10.14 6.93 1.41
CA LEU A 111 -8.99 6.02 1.35
C LEU A 111 -7.86 6.46 2.31
N ALA A 112 -7.56 7.76 2.38
CA ALA A 112 -6.59 8.30 3.33
C ALA A 112 -6.97 8.00 4.79
N GLN A 113 -8.25 8.17 5.15
CA GLN A 113 -8.75 7.80 6.48
C GLN A 113 -8.70 6.29 6.74
N ALA A 114 -8.98 5.44 5.75
CA ALA A 114 -8.84 3.99 5.86
C ALA A 114 -7.38 3.56 6.09
N ILE A 115 -6.42 4.20 5.41
CA ILE A 115 -4.99 3.99 5.61
C ILE A 115 -4.57 4.43 7.03
N LYS A 116 -5.00 5.61 7.48
CA LYS A 116 -4.77 6.09 8.85
C LYS A 116 -5.31 5.11 9.90
N ASN A 117 -6.50 4.57 9.68
CA ASN A 117 -7.13 3.58 10.57
C ASN A 117 -6.42 2.21 10.56
N SER A 118 -5.65 1.87 9.52
CA SER A 118 -4.90 0.60 9.47
C SER A 118 -3.69 0.55 10.41
N GLY A 119 -3.26 1.69 10.98
CA GLY A 119 -2.05 1.77 11.81
C GLY A 119 -0.75 1.46 11.04
N GLY A 120 -0.74 1.65 9.71
CA GLY A 120 0.40 1.35 8.85
C GLY A 120 0.47 -0.11 8.37
N ASN A 121 -0.52 -0.95 8.71
CA ASN A 121 -0.63 -2.31 8.19
C ASN A 121 -1.11 -2.32 6.73
N PHE A 122 -0.56 -3.22 5.92
CA PHE A 122 -0.93 -3.38 4.50
C PHE A 122 -1.05 -4.88 4.15
N PRO A 123 -1.92 -5.25 3.19
CA PRO A 123 -2.78 -4.38 2.38
C PRO A 123 -3.94 -3.75 3.19
N VAL A 124 -4.48 -2.64 2.69
CA VAL A 124 -5.63 -1.94 3.29
C VAL A 124 -6.89 -2.30 2.52
N SER A 125 -7.90 -2.79 3.23
CA SER A 125 -9.24 -3.01 2.66
C SER A 125 -9.94 -1.66 2.46
N PHE A 126 -10.36 -1.36 1.24
CA PHE A 126 -11.12 -0.16 0.89
C PHE A 126 -12.24 -0.50 -0.09
N GLN A 127 -13.49 -0.29 0.34
CA GLN A 127 -14.68 -0.83 -0.34
C GLN A 127 -14.52 -2.34 -0.62
N SER A 128 -14.54 -2.76 -1.88
CA SER A 128 -14.34 -4.15 -2.33
C SER A 128 -12.88 -4.51 -2.66
N LEU A 129 -11.94 -3.55 -2.56
CA LEU A 129 -10.54 -3.73 -2.93
C LEU A 129 -9.65 -3.99 -1.72
N SER A 130 -8.56 -4.74 -1.95
CA SER A 130 -7.44 -4.90 -1.02
C SER A 130 -6.22 -4.26 -1.66
N LEU A 131 -5.79 -3.11 -1.13
CA LEU A 131 -4.81 -2.22 -1.79
C LEU A 131 -3.43 -2.31 -1.14
N SER A 132 -2.39 -2.45 -1.96
CA SER A 132 -1.00 -2.48 -1.51
C SER A 132 -0.48 -1.10 -1.10
N LYS A 133 0.59 -1.04 -0.29
CA LYS A 133 1.21 0.23 0.11
C LYS A 133 1.64 1.08 -1.09
N ALA A 134 2.10 0.44 -2.17
CA ALA A 134 2.48 1.11 -3.41
C ALA A 134 1.26 1.65 -4.19
N GLN A 135 0.16 0.89 -4.26
CA GLN A 135 -1.08 1.35 -4.90
C GLN A 135 -1.69 2.55 -4.16
N CYS A 136 -1.73 2.50 -2.82
CA CYS A 136 -2.17 3.64 -2.02
C CYS A 136 -1.27 4.87 -2.23
N LEU A 137 0.06 4.69 -2.16
CA LEU A 137 1.03 5.76 -2.45
C LEU A 137 0.79 6.44 -3.80
N TYR A 138 0.59 5.65 -4.85
CA TYR A 138 0.30 6.14 -6.20
C TYR A 138 -1.05 6.88 -6.27
N VAL A 139 -2.13 6.25 -5.80
CA VAL A 139 -3.49 6.81 -5.86
C VAL A 139 -3.59 8.12 -5.09
N LEU A 140 -3.04 8.20 -3.87
CA LEU A 140 -3.08 9.44 -3.09
C LEU A 140 -2.25 10.55 -3.76
N SER A 141 -1.01 10.26 -4.19
CA SER A 141 -0.15 11.24 -4.87
C SER A 141 -0.79 11.79 -6.16
N LYS A 142 -1.38 10.92 -6.97
CA LYS A 142 -2.06 11.31 -8.21
C LYS A 142 -3.38 12.04 -7.93
N SER A 143 -4.09 11.70 -6.87
CA SER A 143 -5.30 12.43 -6.43
C SER A 143 -4.97 13.87 -6.01
N ILE A 144 -3.94 14.07 -5.19
CA ILE A 144 -3.46 15.41 -4.79
C ILE A 144 -3.08 16.24 -6.02
N THR A 145 -2.36 15.62 -6.97
CA THR A 145 -1.98 16.27 -8.24
C THR A 145 -3.22 16.64 -9.09
N SER A 146 -4.23 15.76 -9.13
CA SER A 146 -5.48 15.99 -9.87
C SER A 146 -6.32 17.13 -9.27
N ILE A 147 -6.48 17.13 -7.95
CA ILE A 147 -7.14 18.21 -7.19
C ILE A 147 -6.40 19.55 -7.41
N ALA A 148 -5.07 19.54 -7.33
CA ALA A 148 -4.26 20.75 -7.51
C ALA A 148 -4.38 21.38 -8.90
N ASN A 149 -4.65 20.56 -9.92
CA ASN A 149 -4.89 20.98 -11.31
C ASN A 149 -6.37 21.35 -11.59
N GLY A 150 -7.25 21.36 -10.57
CA GLY A 150 -8.68 21.67 -10.75
C GLY A 150 -9.52 20.50 -11.28
N HIS A 151 -9.13 19.25 -11.03
CA HIS A 151 -9.83 18.05 -11.48
C HIS A 151 -10.21 17.10 -10.32
N PRO A 152 -11.02 17.55 -9.33
CA PRO A 152 -11.41 16.73 -8.17
C PRO A 152 -12.36 15.57 -8.53
N ASP A 153 -13.06 15.63 -9.66
CA ASP A 153 -14.01 14.62 -10.14
C ASP A 153 -13.41 13.53 -11.04
N ALA A 154 -12.11 13.63 -11.35
CA ALA A 154 -11.42 12.72 -12.26
C ALA A 154 -11.34 11.28 -11.72
N THR A 155 -10.99 10.35 -12.61
CA THR A 155 -10.74 8.94 -12.27
C THR A 155 -9.29 8.55 -12.53
N ILE A 156 -8.79 7.60 -11.73
CA ILE A 156 -7.42 7.09 -11.75
C ILE A 156 -7.48 5.57 -11.93
N SER A 157 -6.77 5.02 -12.91
CA SER A 157 -6.46 3.58 -12.89
C SER A 157 -5.43 3.32 -11.80
N ILE A 158 -5.74 2.46 -10.82
CA ILE A 158 -4.94 2.20 -9.61
C ILE A 158 -3.59 1.53 -9.96
N GLY A 159 -3.56 0.79 -11.07
CA GLY A 159 -2.35 0.14 -11.58
C GLY A 159 -1.84 -1.01 -10.70
N GLN A 160 -0.67 -1.53 -11.08
CA GLN A 160 0.05 -2.57 -10.35
C GLN A 160 1.50 -2.11 -10.19
N TYR A 161 1.89 -1.85 -8.95
CA TYR A 161 3.18 -1.25 -8.61
C TYR A 161 3.85 -2.05 -7.50
N SER A 162 5.14 -2.35 -7.65
CA SER A 162 5.93 -2.87 -6.54
C SER A 162 6.26 -1.76 -5.53
N TYR A 163 6.46 -2.14 -4.27
CA TYR A 163 7.02 -1.22 -3.28
C TYR A 163 8.54 -1.12 -3.43
N ALA A 164 9.11 -0.06 -2.86
CA ALA A 164 10.55 0.18 -2.86
C ALA A 164 11.31 -0.99 -2.21
N PRO A 165 12.33 -1.58 -2.86
CA PRO A 165 13.11 -2.69 -2.28
C PRO A 165 14.08 -2.23 -1.18
N HIS A 166 14.57 -0.98 -1.25
CA HIS A 166 15.54 -0.43 -0.30
C HIS A 166 15.12 1.01 0.09
N PRO A 167 13.98 1.19 0.77
CA PRO A 167 13.46 2.51 1.10
C PRO A 167 14.38 3.25 2.07
N SER A 168 14.67 4.51 1.79
CA SER A 168 15.50 5.40 2.62
C SER A 168 15.02 6.85 2.53
N GLY A 169 15.43 7.67 3.50
CA GLY A 169 15.08 9.08 3.60
C GLY A 169 14.95 9.52 5.05
N ASN A 170 14.66 10.79 5.26
CA ASN A 170 14.63 11.44 6.57
C ASN A 170 13.18 11.71 7.02
N ASP A 171 12.98 11.81 8.34
CA ASP A 171 11.73 12.22 8.97
C ASP A 171 11.96 13.58 9.66
N ASN A 172 11.78 14.68 8.92
CA ASN A 172 12.27 16.01 9.28
C ASN A 172 11.13 16.96 9.63
N SER A 173 11.22 17.65 10.78
CA SER A 173 10.25 18.69 11.18
C SER A 173 10.21 19.97 10.31
N GLN A 174 10.81 19.95 9.11
CA GLN A 174 10.76 21.03 8.12
C GLN A 174 9.36 21.12 7.50
N THR A 175 9.06 22.27 6.89
CA THR A 175 7.75 22.57 6.28
C THR A 175 7.94 23.00 4.82
N ILE A 176 7.13 22.48 3.91
CA ILE A 176 7.17 22.84 2.48
C ILE A 176 5.83 23.40 1.99
N ALA A 177 5.90 24.35 1.05
CA ALA A 177 4.75 25.04 0.46
C ALA A 177 3.93 24.15 -0.50
N ARG A 178 2.71 24.60 -0.85
CA ARG A 178 1.77 23.89 -1.72
C ARG A 178 2.35 23.52 -3.08
N GLU A 179 3.03 24.43 -3.76
CA GLU A 179 3.70 24.14 -5.03
C GLU A 179 4.72 23.01 -4.92
N ASN A 180 5.50 22.97 -3.83
CA ASN A 180 6.57 22.00 -3.63
C ASN A 180 6.05 20.60 -3.33
N TYR A 181 5.00 20.46 -2.49
CA TYR A 181 4.42 19.14 -2.23
C TYR A 181 3.57 18.63 -3.40
N VAL A 182 2.90 19.52 -4.16
CA VAL A 182 2.17 19.13 -5.38
C VAL A 182 3.13 18.66 -6.47
N ASP A 183 4.25 19.37 -6.70
CA ASP A 183 5.31 18.93 -7.60
C ASP A 183 5.95 17.60 -7.15
N MET A 184 6.19 17.43 -5.84
CA MET A 184 6.65 16.16 -5.28
C MET A 184 5.67 15.00 -5.56
N CYS A 185 4.37 15.21 -5.34
CA CYS A 185 3.33 14.22 -5.67
C CYS A 185 3.30 13.87 -7.16
N LYS A 186 3.39 14.88 -8.02
CA LYS A 186 3.44 14.74 -9.48
C LYS A 186 4.66 13.90 -9.90
N ARG A 187 5.87 14.33 -9.55
CA ARG A 187 7.13 13.61 -9.85
C ARG A 187 7.12 12.17 -9.33
N PHE A 188 6.64 11.95 -8.12
CA PHE A 188 6.54 10.62 -7.51
C PHE A 188 5.57 9.71 -8.28
N SER A 189 4.36 10.18 -8.61
CA SER A 189 3.39 9.39 -9.38
C SER A 189 3.87 9.06 -10.80
N SER A 190 4.49 10.02 -11.50
CA SER A 190 5.06 9.79 -12.84
C SER A 190 6.29 8.88 -12.81
N TRP A 191 7.09 8.88 -11.74
CA TRP A 191 8.14 7.87 -11.55
C TRP A 191 7.54 6.46 -11.47
N MET A 192 6.46 6.29 -10.70
CA MET A 192 5.79 4.99 -10.55
C MET A 192 5.22 4.49 -11.88
N GLU A 193 4.56 5.36 -12.64
CA GLU A 193 4.09 5.07 -14.01
C GLU A 193 5.23 4.64 -14.94
N SER A 194 6.39 5.29 -14.86
CA SER A 194 7.55 4.99 -15.72
C SER A 194 8.28 3.70 -15.31
N ASN A 195 8.32 3.36 -14.02
CA ASN A 195 9.16 2.29 -13.48
C ASN A 195 8.39 1.03 -13.03
N ASN A 196 7.06 1.12 -12.94
CA ASN A 196 6.17 0.12 -12.32
C ASN A 196 6.51 -0.18 -10.84
N ALA A 197 7.16 0.76 -10.16
CA ALA A 197 7.69 0.62 -8.80
C ALA A 197 7.73 1.97 -8.07
N ALA A 198 7.52 1.97 -6.75
CA ALA A 198 7.83 3.12 -5.91
C ALA A 198 9.35 3.38 -5.89
N PRO A 199 9.82 4.64 -5.93
CA PRO A 199 11.24 4.97 -5.78
C PRO A 199 11.72 4.66 -4.36
N ASN A 200 13.03 4.45 -4.18
CA ASN A 200 13.61 4.18 -2.85
C ASN A 200 13.58 5.41 -1.92
N TYR A 201 13.60 6.62 -2.47
CA TYR A 201 13.59 7.89 -1.74
C TYR A 201 12.73 8.90 -2.52
N VAL A 202 12.30 9.98 -1.88
CA VAL A 202 11.49 11.03 -2.52
C VAL A 202 12.18 12.38 -2.40
N GLY A 203 12.63 12.91 -3.55
CA GLY A 203 13.42 14.13 -3.62
C GLY A 203 12.61 15.39 -3.36
N VAL A 204 12.94 16.11 -2.28
CA VAL A 204 12.29 17.37 -1.91
C VAL A 204 13.07 18.53 -2.52
N PHE A 205 12.51 19.18 -3.53
CA PHE A 205 13.19 20.26 -4.25
C PHE A 205 13.00 21.60 -3.53
N THR A 206 13.53 21.69 -2.31
CA THR A 206 13.52 22.89 -1.46
C THR A 206 14.88 23.03 -0.78
N GLY A 207 15.47 24.22 -0.84
CA GLY A 207 16.85 24.43 -0.36
C GLY A 207 17.03 24.05 1.11
N GLY A 208 18.01 23.18 1.40
CA GLY A 208 18.29 22.70 2.75
C GLY A 208 17.31 21.65 3.29
N VAL A 209 16.42 21.09 2.46
CA VAL A 209 15.53 19.99 2.82
C VAL A 209 16.04 18.70 2.14
N PRO A 210 16.38 17.64 2.90
CA PRO A 210 16.84 16.38 2.33
C PRO A 210 15.69 15.46 1.94
N ASP A 211 16.01 14.41 1.19
CA ASP A 211 15.02 13.43 0.69
C ASP A 211 14.30 12.69 1.83
N ILE A 212 13.00 12.44 1.64
CA ILE A 212 12.13 11.73 2.58
C ILE A 212 11.88 10.28 2.16
N SER A 213 11.47 9.43 3.11
CA SER A 213 11.17 8.03 2.81
C SER A 213 9.84 7.85 2.06
N PRO A 214 9.65 6.77 1.28
CA PRO A 214 8.35 6.44 0.69
C PRO A 214 7.26 6.16 1.74
N THR A 215 7.61 5.82 2.98
CA THR A 215 6.65 5.78 4.09
C THR A 215 6.22 7.20 4.47
N LYS A 216 7.17 8.12 4.70
CA LYS A 216 6.88 9.52 5.04
C LYS A 216 6.06 10.22 3.96
N MET A 217 6.35 9.94 2.68
CA MET A 217 5.54 10.39 1.54
C MET A 217 4.07 9.94 1.64
N LEU A 218 3.82 8.69 2.07
CA LEU A 218 2.45 8.20 2.30
C LEU A 218 1.77 8.98 3.42
N ASP A 219 2.46 9.18 4.55
CA ASP A 219 1.91 9.84 5.73
C ASP A 219 1.55 11.31 5.43
N ILE A 220 2.39 12.01 4.66
CA ILE A 220 2.13 13.37 4.15
C ILE A 220 0.89 13.37 3.24
N CYS A 221 0.81 12.44 2.27
CA CYS A 221 -0.33 12.32 1.37
C CYS A 221 -1.64 12.01 2.12
N VAL A 222 -1.58 11.20 3.18
CA VAL A 222 -2.70 10.90 4.07
C VAL A 222 -3.15 12.15 4.83
N SER A 223 -2.23 12.96 5.37
CA SER A 223 -2.58 14.22 6.03
C SER A 223 -3.24 15.21 5.07
N ILE A 224 -2.63 15.44 3.89
CA ILE A 224 -3.15 16.35 2.86
C ILE A 224 -4.60 16.01 2.47
N LEU A 225 -4.90 14.72 2.27
CA LEU A 225 -6.22 14.31 1.80
C LEU A 225 -7.27 14.24 2.91
N ILE A 226 -6.88 14.06 4.16
CA ILE A 226 -7.77 14.25 5.31
C ILE A 226 -8.10 15.74 5.49
N ASP A 227 -7.09 16.61 5.43
CA ASP A 227 -7.29 18.07 5.54
C ASP A 227 -8.15 18.60 4.38
N TYR A 228 -7.91 18.13 3.15
CA TYR A 228 -8.77 18.41 1.99
C TYR A 228 -10.19 17.85 2.15
N GLY A 229 -10.36 16.65 2.71
CA GLY A 229 -11.67 16.07 2.99
C GLY A 229 -12.51 16.92 3.96
N ASN A 230 -11.86 17.56 4.92
CA ASN A 230 -12.51 18.41 5.93
C ASN A 230 -12.76 19.86 5.47
N THR A 231 -11.96 20.39 4.54
CA THR A 231 -11.94 21.83 4.18
C THR A 231 -12.26 22.12 2.71
N HIS A 232 -12.32 21.09 1.87
CA HIS A 232 -12.36 21.16 0.40
C HIS A 232 -11.22 21.99 -0.24
N ASN A 233 -10.15 22.24 0.52
CA ASN A 233 -8.99 23.01 0.09
C ASN A 233 -7.69 22.24 0.39
N LEU A 234 -6.73 22.28 -0.54
CA LEU A 234 -5.41 21.71 -0.29
C LEU A 234 -4.63 22.64 0.67
N PRO A 235 -3.98 22.12 1.73
CA PRO A 235 -3.32 22.94 2.75
C PRO A 235 -2.21 23.82 2.14
N ALA A 236 -2.02 25.03 2.68
CA ALA A 236 -1.02 25.97 2.15
C ALA A 236 0.43 25.47 2.30
N SER A 237 0.69 24.61 3.29
CA SER A 237 1.96 23.95 3.53
C SER A 237 1.78 22.65 4.32
N VAL A 238 2.81 21.79 4.32
CA VAL A 238 2.83 20.53 5.08
C VAL A 238 4.18 20.32 5.78
N LYS A 239 4.17 19.56 6.88
CA LYS A 239 5.38 19.11 7.58
C LYS A 239 5.88 17.78 7.01
N LEU A 240 7.19 17.52 7.12
CA LEU A 240 7.87 16.32 6.65
C LEU A 240 8.22 15.33 7.77
#